data_AF-A0ABD6BXF2-F1
#
_entry.id   AF-A0ABD6BXF2-F1
#
_cell.length_a   1.000
_cell.length_b   1.000
_cell.length_c   1.000
_cell.angle_alpha   90.00
_cell.angle_beta   90.00
_cell.angle_gamma   90.00
#
_symmetry.space_group_name_H-M   'P 1'
#
loop_
_entity.id
_entity.type
_entity.pdbx_description
1 polymer ?
#
loop_
_entity_poly.entity_id
_entity_poly.type
_entity_poly.pdbx_seq_one_letter_code
_entity_poly.pdbx_strand_id
1 'polypeptide(L)'
;MTGTKIVDLAAVPERGSYLFTAEDAVTNETEVILVRCADEPGVRAWVNVCPHETQRLDRGDGAAMRDGEIVCPKHGSMFDACTGDCDNGEAAGTSLPAVAVGVDDGGVYLTDDDYDYVRDGPADGDDGPADGDDGPGSTSHIGF
;
A
#
# COMPACT_ATOMS: atom_id res chain seq x y z
N MET A 1 14.62 -20.59 -1.40
CA MET A 1 14.34 -19.40 -0.57
C MET A 1 13.62 -19.85 0.69
N THR A 2 13.89 -19.25 1.85
CA THR A 2 13.04 -19.41 3.05
C THR A 2 12.10 -18.22 3.07
N GLY A 3 10.79 -18.46 3.03
CA GLY A 3 9.79 -17.40 2.95
C GLY A 3 8.44 -17.95 2.50
N THR A 4 7.36 -17.26 2.87
CA THR A 4 6.00 -17.64 2.48
C THR A 4 5.65 -17.00 1.16
N LYS A 5 5.17 -17.80 0.19
CA LYS A 5 4.76 -17.26 -1.11
C LYS A 5 3.52 -16.38 -0.91
N ILE A 6 3.60 -15.12 -1.35
CA ILE A 6 2.49 -14.16 -1.35
C ILE A 6 1.67 -14.35 -2.62
N VAL A 7 2.31 -14.12 -3.77
CA VAL A 7 1.64 -14.08 -5.08
C VAL A 7 2.67 -14.33 -6.20
N ASP A 8 2.23 -14.66 -7.41
CA ASP A 8 3.10 -14.61 -8.59
C ASP A 8 3.44 -13.15 -8.95
N LEU A 9 4.69 -12.88 -9.33
CA LEU A 9 5.14 -11.54 -9.73
C LEU A 9 4.28 -10.97 -10.87
N ALA A 10 3.85 -11.83 -11.80
CA ALA A 10 2.98 -11.46 -12.92
C ALA A 10 1.58 -11.00 -12.49
N ALA A 11 1.14 -11.34 -11.28
CA ALA A 11 -0.13 -10.87 -10.71
C ALA A 11 0.01 -9.54 -9.96
N VAL A 12 1.23 -9.10 -9.64
CA VAL A 12 1.48 -7.74 -9.12
C VAL A 12 1.24 -6.75 -10.27
N PRO A 13 0.29 -5.80 -10.14
CA PRO A 13 -0.07 -4.88 -11.20
C PRO A 13 1.10 -4.03 -11.70
N GLU A 14 1.21 -3.86 -13.03
CA GLU A 14 2.22 -2.97 -13.65
C GLU A 14 2.02 -1.49 -13.24
N ARG A 15 0.79 -1.13 -12.84
CA ARG A 15 0.46 0.16 -12.22
C ARG A 15 -0.53 -0.10 -11.09
N GLY A 16 -0.30 0.53 -9.94
CA GLY A 16 -1.05 0.32 -8.71
C GLY A 16 -0.27 -0.58 -7.76
N SER A 17 -1.00 -1.26 -6.87
CA SER A 17 -0.43 -2.17 -5.88
C SER A 17 -1.23 -3.47 -5.79
N TYR A 18 -0.58 -4.49 -5.22
CA TYR A 18 -1.23 -5.68 -4.69
C TYR A 18 -1.26 -5.59 -3.17
N LEU A 19 -2.45 -5.59 -2.57
CA LEU A 19 -2.64 -5.50 -1.13
C LEU A 19 -2.72 -6.89 -0.49
N PHE A 20 -2.01 -7.08 0.61
CA PHE A 20 -2.11 -8.25 1.46
C PHE A 20 -1.97 -7.88 2.94
N THR A 21 -2.40 -8.79 3.82
CA THR A 21 -2.23 -8.68 5.27
C THR A 21 -1.13 -9.63 5.74
N ALA A 22 -0.25 -9.11 6.58
CA ALA A 22 0.72 -9.87 7.36
C ALA A 22 0.47 -9.64 8.85
N GLU A 23 1.02 -10.49 9.71
CA GLU A 23 0.97 -10.31 11.16
C GLU A 23 2.36 -10.38 11.79
N ASP A 24 2.55 -9.68 12.91
CA ASP A 24 3.77 -9.80 13.70
C ASP A 24 3.77 -11.02 14.64
N ALA A 25 4.88 -11.27 15.32
CA ALA A 25 5.04 -12.39 16.26
C ALA A 25 4.05 -12.41 17.45
N VAL A 26 3.30 -11.33 17.68
CA VAL A 26 2.25 -11.25 18.71
C VAL A 26 0.85 -11.07 18.10
N THR A 27 0.67 -11.43 16.82
CA THR A 27 -0.59 -11.48 16.07
C THR A 27 -1.24 -10.12 15.79
N ASN A 28 -0.46 -9.03 15.73
CA ASN A 28 -1.00 -7.77 15.22
C ASN A 28 -0.96 -7.76 13.69
N GLU A 29 -2.13 -7.63 13.06
CA GLU A 29 -2.24 -7.51 11.61
C GLU A 29 -1.72 -6.15 11.12
N THR A 30 -0.98 -6.19 10.00
CA THR A 30 -0.47 -5.05 9.25
C THR A 30 -0.80 -5.24 7.78
N GLU A 31 -1.35 -4.21 7.15
CA GLU A 31 -1.54 -4.18 5.71
C GLU A 31 -0.24 -3.78 5.00
N VAL A 32 0.09 -4.50 3.94
CA VAL A 32 1.30 -4.33 3.15
C VAL A 32 0.93 -4.29 1.67
N ILE A 33 1.55 -3.39 0.92
CA ILE A 33 1.37 -3.27 -0.54
C ILE A 33 2.62 -3.71 -1.28
N LEU A 34 2.45 -4.57 -2.30
CA LEU A 34 3.47 -4.83 -3.31
C LEU A 34 3.31 -3.83 -4.46
N VAL A 35 4.41 -3.17 -4.84
CA VAL A 35 4.46 -2.26 -5.98
C VAL A 35 5.58 -2.67 -6.93
N ARG A 36 5.35 -2.52 -8.24
CA ARG A 36 6.41 -2.74 -9.23
C ARG A 36 7.49 -1.68 -9.10
N CYS A 37 8.73 -2.13 -9.20
CA CYS A 37 9.91 -1.29 -9.19
C CYS A 37 10.78 -1.63 -10.40
N ALA A 38 11.47 -0.64 -10.96
CA ALA A 38 12.38 -0.83 -12.09
C ALA A 38 13.66 -1.59 -11.71
N ASP A 39 14.08 -1.50 -10.45
CA ASP A 39 15.24 -2.21 -9.92
C ASP A 39 14.90 -3.64 -9.51
N GLU A 40 15.89 -4.53 -9.57
CA GLU A 40 15.74 -5.90 -9.10
C GLU A 40 15.31 -5.94 -7.60
N PRO A 41 14.47 -6.91 -7.18
CA PRO A 41 13.91 -8.00 -7.98
C PRO A 41 12.64 -7.63 -8.81
N GLY A 42 12.39 -6.36 -9.09
CA GLY A 42 11.24 -5.90 -9.89
C GLY A 42 9.97 -5.61 -9.09
N VAL A 43 10.06 -5.70 -7.76
CA VAL A 43 8.98 -5.46 -6.80
C VAL A 43 9.56 -4.95 -5.48
N ARG A 44 8.79 -4.13 -4.77
CA ARG A 44 9.03 -3.71 -3.38
C ARG A 44 7.76 -3.90 -2.56
N ALA A 45 7.92 -4.07 -1.25
CA ALA A 45 6.82 -4.16 -0.32
C ALA A 45 6.93 -3.05 0.73
N TRP A 46 5.81 -2.38 0.98
CA TRP A 46 5.73 -1.24 1.91
C TRP A 46 4.54 -1.42 2.83
N VAL A 47 4.69 -1.04 4.11
CA VAL A 47 3.53 -0.92 5.01
C VAL A 47 2.53 0.07 4.41
N ASN A 48 1.25 -0.31 4.35
CA ASN A 48 0.17 0.44 3.70
C ASN A 48 -0.31 1.64 4.55
N VAL A 49 0.61 2.45 5.06
CA VAL A 49 0.29 3.61 5.90
C VAL A 49 1.23 4.76 5.55
N CYS A 50 0.65 5.92 5.25
CA CYS A 50 1.41 7.14 5.05
C CYS A 50 2.13 7.54 6.36
N PRO A 51 3.44 7.79 6.36
CA PRO A 51 4.18 8.16 7.56
C PRO A 51 3.82 9.56 8.11
N HIS A 52 3.15 10.41 7.33
CA HIS A 52 2.65 11.70 7.80
C HIS A 52 1.49 11.54 8.80
N GLU A 53 0.49 10.74 8.43
CA GLU A 53 -0.70 10.43 9.25
C GLU A 53 -1.19 9.03 8.89
N THR A 54 -1.87 8.34 9.80
CA THR A 54 -2.41 6.96 9.70
C THR A 54 -3.46 6.78 8.58
N GLN A 55 -3.07 7.07 7.34
CA GLN A 55 -3.86 7.02 6.12
C GLN A 55 -3.35 5.87 5.27
N ARG A 56 -4.24 4.96 4.88
CA ARG A 56 -3.95 3.93 3.88
C ARG A 56 -3.63 4.53 2.52
N LEU A 57 -2.59 4.01 1.87
CA LEU A 57 -2.18 4.42 0.51
C LEU A 57 -3.01 3.67 -0.54
N ASP A 58 -3.20 2.38 -0.32
CA ASP A 58 -4.16 1.53 -1.02
C ASP A 58 -5.39 1.32 -0.12
N ARG A 59 -6.57 1.68 -0.63
CA ARG A 59 -7.84 1.53 0.09
C ARG A 59 -8.63 0.28 -0.32
N GLY A 60 -8.01 -0.63 -1.07
CA GLY A 60 -8.60 -1.89 -1.55
C GLY A 60 -8.72 -2.00 -3.07
N ASP A 61 -8.46 -0.91 -3.81
CA ASP A 61 -8.58 -0.83 -5.28
C ASP A 61 -7.22 -0.64 -5.99
N GLY A 62 -6.11 -0.76 -5.25
CA GLY A 62 -4.78 -0.39 -5.70
C GLY A 62 -4.42 1.05 -5.36
N ALA A 63 -3.16 1.28 -4.98
CA ALA A 63 -2.65 2.60 -4.69
C ALA A 63 -2.63 3.47 -5.96
N ALA A 64 -2.98 4.76 -5.79
CA ALA A 64 -2.83 5.72 -6.87
C ALA A 64 -1.34 5.90 -7.20
N MET A 65 -0.98 5.88 -8.49
CA MET A 65 0.42 5.94 -8.93
C MET A 65 0.61 7.00 -10.01
N ARG A 66 1.67 7.79 -9.88
CA ARG A 66 2.07 8.83 -10.83
C ARG A 66 3.58 8.83 -11.00
N ASP A 67 4.05 8.81 -12.25
CA ASP A 67 5.47 8.96 -12.58
C ASP A 67 6.46 8.02 -11.85
N GLY A 68 5.97 6.84 -11.42
CA GLY A 68 6.77 5.85 -10.66
C GLY A 68 6.60 5.95 -9.14
N GLU A 69 5.73 6.83 -8.67
CA GLU A 69 5.53 7.13 -7.25
C GLU A 69 4.12 6.76 -6.79
N ILE A 70 4.03 6.31 -5.53
CA ILE A 70 2.78 6.03 -4.81
C ILE A 70 2.23 7.36 -4.26
N VAL A 71 1.01 7.70 -4.62
CA VAL A 71 0.36 8.96 -4.21
C VAL A 71 -0.53 8.71 -3.00
N CYS A 72 -0.24 9.39 -1.89
CA CYS A 72 -1.12 9.42 -0.73
C CYS A 72 -2.45 10.10 -1.09
N PRO A 73 -3.60 9.43 -0.90
CA PRO A 73 -4.89 9.93 -1.37
C PRO A 73 -5.40 11.16 -0.60
N LYS A 74 -4.85 11.45 0.59
CA LYS A 74 -5.33 12.52 1.46
C LYS A 74 -4.73 13.88 1.12
N HIS A 75 -3.39 13.99 1.14
CA HIS A 75 -2.68 15.27 0.94
C HIS A 75 -1.74 15.27 -0.28
N GLY A 76 -1.64 14.16 -1.01
CA GLY A 76 -0.89 14.11 -2.27
C GLY A 76 0.64 14.03 -2.14
N SER A 77 1.17 13.70 -0.96
CA SER A 77 2.57 13.27 -0.84
C SER A 77 2.81 12.04 -1.73
N MET A 78 3.98 11.97 -2.35
CA MET A 78 4.36 10.96 -3.32
C MET A 78 5.61 10.23 -2.80
N PHE A 79 5.59 8.91 -2.90
CA PHE A 79 6.68 8.06 -2.42
C PHE A 79 7.24 7.28 -3.60
N ASP A 80 8.55 7.35 -3.83
CA ASP A 80 9.20 6.57 -4.89
C ASP A 80 8.91 5.06 -4.70
N ALA A 81 8.46 4.37 -5.75
CA ALA A 81 8.07 2.96 -5.62
C ALA A 81 9.24 2.02 -5.31
N CYS A 82 10.47 2.41 -5.66
CA CYS A 82 11.68 1.61 -5.49
C CYS A 82 12.39 1.85 -4.16
N THR A 83 12.40 3.09 -3.66
CA THR A 83 13.09 3.47 -2.41
C THR A 83 12.14 3.74 -1.25
N GLY A 84 10.87 4.06 -1.54
CA GLY A 84 9.88 4.47 -0.55
C GLY A 84 10.07 5.90 -0.06
N ASP A 85 11.05 6.65 -0.56
CA ASP A 85 11.34 8.01 -0.10
C ASP A 85 10.31 9.02 -0.63
N CYS A 86 10.02 10.03 0.18
CA CYS A 86 9.16 11.15 -0.18
C CYS A 86 9.91 12.48 -0.07
N ASP A 87 9.92 13.26 -1.14
CA ASP A 87 10.56 14.57 -1.22
C ASP A 87 9.55 15.72 -1.37
N ASN A 88 8.25 15.43 -1.37
CA ASN A 88 7.19 16.43 -1.54
C ASN A 88 6.10 16.39 -0.45
N GLY A 89 5.29 17.46 -0.43
CA GLY A 89 4.11 17.55 0.43
C GLY A 89 4.42 17.46 1.92
N GLU A 90 3.40 17.10 2.70
CA GLU A 90 3.49 17.05 4.16
C GLU A 90 4.31 15.85 4.68
N ALA A 91 4.61 14.88 3.83
CA ALA A 91 5.44 13.73 4.17
C ALA A 91 6.91 13.88 3.73
N ALA A 92 7.31 15.05 3.23
CA ALA A 92 8.66 15.27 2.73
C ALA A 92 9.72 14.97 3.81
N GLY A 93 10.77 14.23 3.42
CA GLY A 93 11.85 13.79 4.32
C GLY A 93 11.54 12.54 5.13
N THR A 94 10.44 11.84 4.83
CA THR A 94 10.12 10.52 5.38
C THR A 94 10.22 9.44 4.30
N SER A 95 10.23 8.18 4.72
CA SER A 95 10.19 7.02 3.82
C SER A 95 9.14 6.02 4.29
N LEU A 96 8.56 5.27 3.36
CA LEU A 96 7.66 4.17 3.69
C LEU A 96 8.40 3.08 4.46
N PRO A 97 7.83 2.52 5.53
CA PRO A 97 8.41 1.36 6.20
C PRO A 97 8.47 0.17 5.25
N ALA A 98 9.67 -0.36 5.00
CA ALA A 98 9.89 -1.49 4.12
C ALA A 98 9.48 -2.81 4.78
N VAL A 99 8.99 -3.74 3.98
CA VAL A 99 8.82 -5.16 4.34
C VAL A 99 9.68 -5.99 3.40
N ALA A 100 10.54 -6.85 3.94
CA ALA A 100 11.48 -7.61 3.10
C ALA A 100 10.74 -8.66 2.26
N VAL A 101 10.90 -8.57 0.94
CA VAL A 101 10.40 -9.56 -0.03
C VAL A 101 11.50 -9.99 -0.98
N GLY A 102 11.35 -11.19 -1.53
CA GLY A 102 12.20 -11.71 -2.60
C GLY A 102 11.40 -12.32 -3.74
N VAL A 103 12.06 -12.51 -4.88
CA VAL A 103 11.47 -13.19 -6.04
C VAL A 103 12.29 -14.43 -6.37
N ASP A 104 11.60 -15.57 -6.50
CA ASP A 104 12.19 -16.86 -6.88
C ASP A 104 11.20 -17.60 -7.81
N ASP A 105 11.69 -18.12 -8.93
CA ASP A 105 10.89 -18.81 -9.96
C ASP A 105 9.58 -18.08 -10.35
N GLY A 106 9.62 -16.75 -10.42
CA GLY A 106 8.48 -15.90 -10.75
C GLY A 106 7.44 -15.70 -9.63
N GLY A 107 7.65 -16.28 -8.45
CA GLY A 107 6.86 -16.01 -7.24
C GLY A 107 7.47 -14.90 -6.39
N VAL A 108 6.63 -14.07 -5.77
CA VAL A 108 7.02 -13.12 -4.73
C VAL A 108 6.81 -13.78 -3.36
N TYR A 109 7.83 -13.71 -2.52
CA TYR A 109 7.86 -14.34 -1.20
C TYR A 109 8.09 -13.27 -0.14
N LEU A 110 7.32 -13.36 0.96
CA LEU A 110 7.62 -12.66 2.20
C LEU A 110 8.86 -13.31 2.82
N THR A 111 9.91 -12.53 2.99
CA THR A 111 11.20 -12.98 3.55
C THR A 111 11.62 -12.18 4.78
N ASP A 112 10.71 -11.33 5.27
CA ASP A 112 10.91 -10.57 6.50
C ASP A 112 10.61 -11.47 7.69
N ASP A 113 11.59 -11.64 8.58
CA ASP A 113 11.45 -12.52 9.74
C ASP A 113 10.54 -11.91 10.83
N ASP A 114 10.22 -10.61 10.74
CA ASP A 114 9.32 -9.92 11.67
C ASP A 114 7.84 -10.15 11.33
N TYR A 115 7.52 -10.75 10.17
CA TYR A 115 6.16 -10.89 9.65
C TYR A 115 5.84 -12.30 9.13
N ASP A 116 4.61 -12.74 9.40
CA ASP A 116 3.98 -13.91 8.79
C ASP A 116 2.86 -13.48 7.82
N TYR A 117 2.76 -14.13 6.64
CA TYR A 117 1.68 -13.85 5.69
C TYR A 117 0.35 -14.43 6.20
N VAL A 118 -0.71 -13.62 6.18
CA VAL A 118 -2.06 -14.02 6.62
C VAL A 118 -2.98 -14.28 5.44
N ARG A 119 -3.19 -13.28 4.58
CA ARG A 119 -4.19 -13.32 3.49
C ARG A 119 -3.98 -12.22 2.45
N ASP A 120 -4.63 -12.38 1.30
CA ASP A 120 -4.78 -11.32 0.31
C ASP A 120 -5.86 -10.31 0.74
N GLY A 121 -5.65 -9.05 0.38
CA GLY A 121 -6.57 -7.96 0.68
C GLY A 121 -6.33 -7.27 2.04
N PRO A 122 -7.29 -6.45 2.49
CA PRO A 122 -7.17 -5.67 3.71
C PRO A 122 -7.25 -6.53 4.98
N ALA A 123 -6.76 -5.99 6.09
CA ALA A 123 -6.94 -6.56 7.43
C ALA A 123 -8.43 -6.54 7.81
N ASP A 124 -8.88 -7.55 8.55
CA ASP A 124 -10.28 -7.65 8.97
C ASP A 124 -10.55 -6.58 10.06
N GLY A 125 -11.26 -5.50 9.74
CA GLY A 125 -11.78 -4.60 10.79
C GLY A 125 -11.81 -3.10 10.53
N ASP A 126 -11.51 -2.58 9.34
CA ASP A 126 -11.62 -1.14 9.08
C ASP A 126 -12.26 -0.84 7.72
N ASP A 127 -13.59 -1.00 7.67
CA ASP A 127 -14.47 -0.22 6.80
C ASP A 127 -14.68 1.20 7.43
N GLY A 128 -13.61 1.81 7.94
CA GLY A 128 -13.60 3.10 8.63
C GLY A 128 -13.32 4.26 7.67
N PRO A 129 -14.05 5.37 7.83
CA PRO A 129 -14.87 5.90 6.75
C PRO A 129 -14.05 6.25 5.50
N ALA A 130 -14.55 5.83 4.33
CA ALA A 130 -14.32 6.58 3.10
C ALA A 130 -14.54 8.06 3.44
N ASP A 131 -13.59 8.93 3.09
CA ASP A 131 -13.67 10.38 3.29
C ASP A 131 -14.99 10.92 2.70
N GLY A 132 -16.05 10.83 3.50
CA GLY A 132 -17.32 11.44 3.28
C GLY A 132 -17.15 12.84 3.83
N ASP A 133 -16.73 13.73 2.95
CA ASP A 133 -17.11 15.13 3.03
C ASP A 133 -18.62 15.17 3.34
N ASP A 134 -18.98 15.40 4.60
CA ASP A 134 -20.32 15.78 5.05
C ASP A 134 -20.61 17.17 4.45
N GLY A 135 -20.75 17.21 3.13
CA GLY A 135 -21.22 18.36 2.40
C GLY A 135 -22.69 18.56 2.77
N PRO A 136 -23.10 19.72 3.30
CA PRO A 136 -24.51 19.94 3.61
C PRO A 136 -25.32 19.85 2.31
N GLY A 137 -26.22 18.87 2.26
CA GLY A 137 -27.12 18.64 1.14
C GLY A 137 -27.93 19.89 0.81
N SER A 138 -27.53 20.60 -0.25
CA SER A 138 -28.28 21.71 -0.78
C SER A 138 -29.43 21.18 -1.63
N THR A 139 -30.62 21.08 -1.03
CA THR A 139 -31.86 20.78 -1.74
C THR A 139 -32.20 21.93 -2.69
N SER A 140 -31.85 21.82 -3.96
CA SER A 140 -32.39 22.70 -4.99
C SER A 140 -33.83 22.28 -5.30
N HIS A 141 -34.79 23.00 -4.76
CA HIS A 141 -36.17 22.93 -5.22
C HIS A 141 -36.30 23.81 -6.47
N ILE A 142 -36.42 23.20 -7.64
CA ILE A 142 -36.91 23.86 -8.86
C ILE A 142 -38.39 23.46 -9.00
N GLY A 143 -39.28 24.43 -8.78
CA GLY A 143 -40.67 24.37 -9.19
C GLY A 143 -40.82 24.99 -10.58
N PHE A 144 -41.62 24.32 -11.42
CA PHE A 144 -42.02 24.73 -12.77
C PHE A 144 -42.92 25.98 -12.76
#